data_AF-A0A6I1NVQ4-F1
#
_entry.id   AF-A0A6I1NVQ4-F1
#
_cell.length_a   1.000
_cell.length_b   1.000
_cell.length_c   1.000
_cell.angle_alpha   90.00
_cell.angle_beta   90.00
_cell.angle_gamma   90.00
#
_symmetry.space_group_name_H-M   'P 1'
#
loop_
_entity.id
_entity.type
_entity.pdbx_description
1 polymer ?
#
loop_
_entity_poly.entity_id
_entity_poly.type
_entity_poly.pdbx_seq_one_letter_code
_entity_poly.pdbx_strand_id
1 'polypeptide(L)'
;LYYWFHRASHRVRWLWAAHSVHHSSTRMNFSVAFRQSLMYPVAGMWAFWLPLAWLGFPPQQVVAVVLLNLAFQFFVHTQIVPKLGWLEYVFNTPSIQRTHHAKNPRYIDDNYAGVLVIWDRLFGTFVEERDSDPCEYGTVKPVNSFNPLWVSV
;
A
#
# COMPACT_ATOMS: atom_id res chain seq x y z
N LEU A 1 -7.16 -9.32 -6.64
CA LEU A 1 -6.17 -10.00 -5.78
C LEU A 1 -5.33 -9.00 -4.99
N TYR A 2 -4.61 -8.08 -5.64
CA TYR A 2 -3.84 -7.04 -4.95
C TYR A 2 -4.63 -6.32 -3.86
N TYR A 3 -5.82 -5.80 -4.20
CA TYR A 3 -6.69 -5.08 -3.25
C TYR A 3 -6.96 -5.89 -1.98
N TRP A 4 -7.27 -7.19 -2.13
CA TRP A 4 -7.55 -8.07 -0.99
C TRP A 4 -6.31 -8.42 -0.19
N PHE A 5 -5.17 -8.63 -0.85
CA PHE A 5 -3.88 -8.76 -0.19
C PHE A 5 -3.59 -7.52 0.66
N HIS A 6 -3.68 -6.34 0.05
CA HIS A 6 -3.34 -5.08 0.70
C HIS A 6 -4.30 -4.77 1.86
N ARG A 7 -5.61 -4.92 1.66
CA ARG A 7 -6.60 -4.79 2.72
C ARG A 7 -6.34 -5.78 3.87
N ALA A 8 -6.04 -7.05 3.57
CA ALA A 8 -5.71 -8.02 4.59
C ALA A 8 -4.41 -7.66 5.33
N SER A 9 -3.42 -7.10 4.64
CA SER A 9 -2.18 -6.58 5.21
C SER A 9 -2.38 -5.45 6.22
N HIS A 10 -3.48 -4.70 6.13
CA HIS A 10 -3.84 -3.70 7.14
C HIS A 10 -4.74 -4.28 8.24
N ARG A 11 -5.64 -5.20 7.88
CA ARG A 11 -6.71 -5.66 8.78
C ARG A 11 -6.37 -6.92 9.60
N VAL A 12 -5.32 -7.65 9.23
CA VAL A 12 -4.88 -8.87 9.92
C VAL A 12 -3.53 -8.63 10.58
N ARG A 13 -3.45 -8.74 11.91
CA ARG A 13 -2.24 -8.42 12.71
C ARG A 13 -0.97 -9.13 12.23
N TRP A 14 -1.08 -10.39 11.80
CA TRP A 14 0.04 -11.16 11.26
C TRP A 14 0.59 -10.57 9.96
N LEU A 15 -0.30 -10.18 9.03
CA LEU A 15 0.11 -9.56 7.78
C LEU A 15 0.57 -8.11 7.99
N TRP A 16 -0.02 -7.41 8.96
CA TRP A 16 0.40 -6.07 9.37
C TRP A 16 1.81 -6.05 9.91
N ALA A 17 2.26 -7.07 10.65
CA ALA A 17 3.65 -7.14 11.13
C ALA A 17 4.68 -7.07 9.98
N ALA A 18 4.37 -7.66 8.81
CA ALA A 18 5.20 -7.49 7.63
C ALA A 18 4.95 -6.15 6.92
N HIS A 19 3.70 -5.72 6.82
CA HIS A 19 3.33 -4.53 6.06
C HIS A 19 3.66 -3.20 6.75
N SER A 20 3.71 -3.16 8.09
CA SER A 20 3.98 -1.96 8.87
C SER A 20 5.36 -1.38 8.60
N VAL A 21 6.32 -2.20 8.15
CA VAL A 21 7.65 -1.76 7.70
C VAL A 21 7.52 -0.70 6.61
N HIS A 22 6.61 -0.92 5.64
CA HIS A 22 6.29 0.00 4.55
C HIS A 22 5.73 1.32 5.08
N HIS A 23 4.79 1.25 6.02
CA HIS A 23 4.14 2.41 6.63
C HIS A 23 4.96 3.12 7.71
N SER A 24 6.07 2.54 8.17
CA SER A 24 6.86 3.10 9.27
C SER A 24 7.66 4.36 8.89
N SER A 25 7.61 4.81 7.65
CA SER A 25 8.32 6.03 7.21
C SER A 25 7.58 7.27 7.66
N THR A 26 8.27 8.17 8.35
CA THR A 26 7.76 9.52 8.69
C THR A 26 7.91 10.51 7.55
N ARG A 27 8.43 10.06 6.39
CA ARG A 27 8.58 10.85 5.16
C ARG A 27 7.91 10.13 4.00
N MET A 28 7.19 10.85 3.14
CA MET A 28 6.53 10.28 1.96
C MET A 28 7.24 10.72 0.68
N ASN A 29 8.04 9.81 0.12
CA ASN A 29 8.76 9.99 -1.14
C ASN A 29 9.02 8.63 -1.80
N PHE A 30 9.62 8.63 -2.98
CA PHE A 30 9.79 7.42 -3.79
C PHE A 30 10.55 6.28 -3.09
N SER A 31 11.42 6.56 -2.11
CA SER A 31 12.13 5.50 -1.40
C SER A 31 11.21 4.66 -0.50
N VAL A 32 10.05 5.18 -0.11
CA VAL A 32 9.02 4.45 0.66
C VAL A 32 8.56 3.22 -0.11
N ALA A 33 8.46 3.29 -1.44
CA ALA A 33 8.08 2.14 -2.27
C ALA A 33 8.99 0.92 -2.08
N PHE A 34 10.28 1.16 -1.78
CA PHE A 34 11.27 0.11 -1.54
C PHE A 34 11.34 -0.36 -0.09
N ARG A 35 10.62 0.27 0.85
CA ARG A 35 10.65 -0.06 2.28
C ARG A 35 9.79 -1.30 2.58
N GLN A 36 10.09 -2.40 1.92
CA GLN A 36 9.38 -3.67 2.09
C GLN A 36 10.02 -4.53 3.19
N SER A 37 9.20 -5.26 3.95
CA SER A 37 9.69 -6.21 4.94
C SER A 37 10.30 -7.44 4.30
N LEU A 38 11.38 -7.95 4.89
CA LEU A 38 11.94 -9.25 4.53
C LEU A 38 11.01 -10.41 4.93
N MET A 39 10.00 -10.16 5.77
CA MET A 39 9.09 -11.18 6.31
C MET A 39 7.87 -11.47 5.43
N TYR A 40 7.65 -10.76 4.32
CA TYR A 40 6.50 -11.04 3.42
C TYR A 40 6.36 -12.51 2.96
N PRO A 41 7.45 -13.24 2.62
CA PRO A 41 7.34 -14.65 2.25
C PRO A 41 6.81 -15.52 3.40
N VAL A 42 7.25 -15.24 4.64
CA VAL A 42 6.81 -15.93 5.85
C VAL A 42 5.38 -15.52 6.24
N ALA A 43 5.03 -14.25 6.00
CA ALA A 43 3.70 -13.72 6.25
C ALA A 43 2.63 -14.31 5.31
N GLY A 44 3.02 -14.99 4.23
CA GLY A 44 2.11 -15.68 3.33
C GLY A 44 1.57 -14.83 2.17
N MET A 45 2.29 -13.76 1.78
CA MET A 45 1.89 -12.91 0.64
C MET A 45 1.60 -13.73 -0.65
N TRP A 46 2.38 -14.78 -0.90
CA TRP A 46 2.24 -15.64 -2.09
C TRP A 46 0.87 -16.33 -2.18
N ALA A 47 0.20 -16.57 -1.04
CA ALA A 47 -1.10 -17.23 -1.02
C ALA A 47 -2.19 -16.45 -1.77
N PHE A 48 -2.07 -15.11 -1.86
CA PHE A 48 -3.01 -14.27 -2.60
C PHE A 48 -2.88 -14.41 -4.12
N TRP A 49 -1.75 -14.91 -4.61
CA TRP A 49 -1.47 -15.05 -6.04
C TRP A 49 -1.63 -16.49 -6.54
N LEU A 50 -1.57 -17.49 -5.65
CA LEU A 50 -1.81 -18.90 -5.97
C LEU A 50 -3.11 -19.18 -6.72
N PRO A 51 -4.25 -18.51 -6.44
CA PRO A 51 -5.48 -18.74 -7.20
C PRO A 51 -5.29 -18.55 -8.71
N LEU A 52 -4.42 -17.62 -9.15
CA LEU A 52 -4.12 -17.45 -10.58
C LEU A 52 -3.36 -18.65 -11.14
N ALA A 53 -2.38 -19.18 -10.41
CA ALA A 53 -1.65 -20.36 -10.83
C ALA A 53 -2.57 -21.59 -10.97
N TRP A 54 -3.51 -21.76 -10.03
CA TRP A 54 -4.52 -22.83 -10.11
C TRP A 54 -5.53 -22.65 -11.25
N LEU A 55 -5.84 -21.41 -11.62
CA LEU A 55 -6.63 -21.10 -12.81
C LEU A 55 -5.86 -21.30 -14.12
N GLY A 56 -4.60 -21.76 -14.07
CA GLY A 56 -3.79 -22.09 -15.24
C GLY A 56 -2.94 -20.94 -15.79
N PHE A 57 -2.85 -19.81 -15.09
CA PHE A 57 -1.96 -18.72 -15.52
C PHE A 57 -0.49 -19.10 -15.27
N PRO A 58 0.39 -19.00 -16.28
CA PRO A 58 1.82 -19.23 -16.10
C PRO A 58 2.42 -18.34 -15.01
N PRO A 59 3.29 -18.86 -14.13
CA PRO A 59 3.90 -18.07 -13.06
C PRO A 59 4.59 -16.79 -13.54
N GLN A 60 5.21 -16.81 -14.73
CA GLN A 60 5.87 -15.66 -15.32
C GLN A 60 4.90 -14.50 -15.58
N GLN A 61 3.66 -14.79 -15.98
CA GLN A 61 2.63 -13.76 -16.20
C GLN A 61 2.15 -13.16 -14.88
N VAL A 62 1.94 -14.00 -13.86
CA VAL A 62 1.57 -13.53 -12.52
C VAL A 62 2.65 -12.60 -11.96
N VAL A 63 3.92 -13.01 -12.05
CA VAL A 63 5.07 -12.20 -11.65
C VAL A 63 5.13 -10.90 -12.45
N ALA A 64 4.96 -10.94 -13.77
CA ALA A 64 4.98 -9.74 -14.60
C ALA A 64 3.91 -8.72 -14.18
N VAL A 65 2.68 -9.17 -13.92
CA VAL A 65 1.59 -8.29 -13.45
C VAL A 65 1.88 -7.70 -12.07
N VAL A 66 2.45 -8.49 -11.15
CA VAL A 66 2.88 -7.98 -9.83
C VAL A 66 3.98 -6.93 -9.99
N LEU A 67 4.97 -7.16 -10.88
CA LEU A 67 6.03 -6.18 -11.14
C LEU A 67 5.51 -4.89 -11.78
N LEU A 68 4.54 -4.98 -12.69
CA LEU A 68 3.88 -3.79 -13.26
C LEU A 68 3.12 -3.01 -12.20
N ASN A 69 2.44 -3.70 -11.27
CA ASN A 69 1.79 -3.07 -10.14
C ASN A 69 2.82 -2.36 -9.23
N LEU A 70 3.94 -3.01 -8.92
CA LEU A 70 5.01 -2.41 -8.11
C LEU A 70 5.65 -1.20 -8.80
N ALA A 71 5.85 -1.25 -10.12
CA ALA A 71 6.35 -0.12 -10.90
C ALA A 71 5.38 1.07 -10.86
N PHE A 72 4.08 0.82 -11.00
CA PHE A 72 3.06 1.85 -10.81
C PHE A 72 3.08 2.40 -9.37
N GLN A 73 3.15 1.51 -8.39
CA GLN A 73 3.19 1.85 -6.97
C GLN A 73 4.39 2.77 -6.66
N PHE A 74 5.55 2.56 -7.27
CA PHE A 74 6.70 3.48 -7.11
C PHE A 74 6.31 4.94 -7.38
N PHE A 75 5.61 5.23 -8.48
CA PHE A 75 5.30 6.60 -8.90
C PHE A 75 4.25 7.31 -8.04
N VAL A 76 3.40 6.56 -7.32
CA VAL A 76 2.40 7.17 -6.43
C VAL A 76 2.97 7.55 -5.06
N HIS A 77 4.18 7.09 -4.70
CA HIS A 77 4.83 7.46 -3.44
C HIS A 77 5.50 8.83 -3.52
N THR A 78 4.73 9.90 -3.57
CA THR A 78 5.27 11.26 -3.61
C THR A 78 4.31 12.31 -3.05
N GLN A 79 4.89 13.37 -2.49
CA GLN A 79 4.17 14.58 -2.10
C GLN A 79 4.20 15.68 -3.17
N ILE A 80 5.01 15.51 -4.23
CA ILE A 80 5.25 16.56 -5.23
C ILE A 80 4.04 16.77 -6.13
N VAL A 81 3.28 15.71 -6.40
CA VAL A 81 2.14 15.75 -7.32
C VAL A 81 0.88 16.13 -6.55
N PRO A 82 0.18 17.22 -6.92
CA PRO A 82 -1.07 17.62 -6.30
C PRO A 82 -2.21 16.66 -6.68
N LYS A 83 -3.43 16.96 -6.25
CA LYS A 83 -4.61 16.23 -6.73
C LYS A 83 -4.74 16.33 -8.25
N LEU A 84 -5.12 15.21 -8.88
CA LEU A 84 -5.20 15.09 -10.34
C LEU A 84 -6.63 15.18 -10.90
N GLY A 85 -7.59 15.59 -10.07
CA GLY A 85 -8.98 15.80 -10.49
C GLY A 85 -9.64 14.52 -10.98
N TRP A 86 -10.10 14.50 -12.23
CA TRP A 86 -10.86 13.37 -12.78
C TRP A 86 -10.08 12.04 -12.82
N LEU A 87 -8.74 12.09 -12.85
CA LEU A 87 -7.90 10.89 -12.82
C LEU A 87 -8.04 10.11 -11.50
N GLU A 88 -8.41 10.77 -10.41
CA GLU A 88 -8.64 10.16 -9.08
C GLU A 88 -9.93 9.34 -9.02
N TYR A 89 -10.73 9.34 -10.09
CA TYR A 89 -11.88 8.44 -10.25
C TYR A 89 -11.51 7.13 -10.95
N VAL A 90 -10.34 7.07 -11.59
CA VAL A 90 -9.88 5.91 -12.37
C VAL A 90 -8.68 5.23 -11.70
N PHE A 91 -7.66 6.01 -11.36
CA PHE A 91 -6.40 5.52 -10.84
C PHE A 91 -6.20 5.84 -9.37
N ASN A 92 -5.43 5.00 -8.69
CA ASN A 92 -4.79 5.39 -7.44
C ASN A 92 -3.71 6.43 -7.78
N THR A 93 -3.91 7.66 -7.32
CA THR A 93 -3.02 8.79 -7.57
C THR A 93 -2.12 9.07 -6.37
N PRO A 94 -1.10 9.94 -6.49
CA PRO A 94 -0.26 10.29 -5.36
C PRO A 94 -1.02 10.82 -4.14
N SER A 95 -2.09 11.60 -4.32
CA SER A 95 -2.97 12.08 -3.23
C SER A 95 -3.67 10.94 -2.50
N ILE A 96 -4.25 9.98 -3.25
CA ILE A 96 -4.89 8.79 -2.68
C ILE A 96 -3.85 7.96 -1.92
N GLN A 97 -2.69 7.69 -2.51
CA GLN A 97 -1.61 6.96 -1.84
C GLN A 97 -1.09 7.71 -0.60
N ARG A 98 -1.04 9.05 -0.60
CA ARG A 98 -0.64 9.83 0.59
C ARG A 98 -1.57 9.58 1.76
N THR A 99 -2.88 9.64 1.54
CA THR A 99 -3.85 9.35 2.61
C THR A 99 -3.74 7.92 3.10
N HIS A 100 -3.54 6.95 2.20
CA HIS A 100 -3.29 5.56 2.59
C HIS A 100 -2.09 5.40 3.53
N HIS A 101 -1.03 6.17 3.30
CA HIS A 101 0.17 6.17 4.16
C HIS A 101 0.04 7.00 5.43
N ALA A 102 -1.04 7.76 5.58
CA ALA A 102 -1.20 8.68 6.69
C ALA A 102 -1.66 7.97 7.95
N LYS A 103 -1.18 8.46 9.10
CA LYS A 103 -1.56 7.98 10.44
C LYS A 103 -2.64 8.81 11.09
N ASN A 104 -3.14 9.87 10.43
CA ASN A 104 -4.24 10.66 10.97
C ASN A 104 -5.45 9.73 11.18
N PRO A 105 -6.21 9.87 12.28
CA PRO A 105 -7.34 8.98 12.58
C PRO A 105 -8.36 8.83 11.43
N ARG A 106 -8.50 9.86 10.58
CA ARG A 106 -9.39 9.87 9.42
C ARG A 106 -8.95 8.95 8.28
N TYR A 107 -7.65 8.69 8.13
CA TYR A 107 -7.08 8.02 6.96
C TYR A 107 -6.60 6.59 7.26
N ILE A 108 -6.67 6.15 8.52
CA ILE A 108 -6.27 4.81 8.93
C ILE A 108 -7.22 3.79 8.31
N ASP A 109 -6.65 2.71 7.76
CA ASP A 109 -7.40 1.58 7.19
C ASP A 109 -8.29 1.95 5.99
N ASP A 110 -7.82 2.85 5.13
CA ASP A 110 -8.49 3.27 3.91
C ASP A 110 -7.55 3.22 2.68
N ASN A 111 -8.12 3.30 1.47
CA ASN A 111 -7.42 3.41 0.18
C ASN A 111 -6.42 2.28 -0.13
N TYR A 112 -6.90 1.04 -0.22
CA TYR A 112 -6.08 -0.16 -0.46
C TYR A 112 -5.77 -0.47 -1.93
N ALA A 113 -6.35 0.25 -2.90
CA ALA A 113 -6.16 -0.05 -4.31
C ALA A 113 -4.70 0.17 -4.76
N GLY A 114 -4.15 -0.79 -5.50
CA GLY A 114 -2.81 -0.64 -6.08
C GLY A 114 -2.77 0.25 -7.33
N VAL A 115 -3.69 0.04 -8.28
CA VAL A 115 -3.68 0.77 -9.57
C VAL A 115 -5.02 1.44 -9.83
N LEU A 116 -6.12 0.68 -9.76
CA LEU A 116 -7.46 1.20 -10.07
C LEU A 116 -8.24 1.49 -8.78
N VAL A 117 -8.64 2.73 -8.58
CA VAL A 117 -9.37 3.19 -7.39
C VAL A 117 -10.77 2.59 -7.27
N ILE A 118 -11.29 1.99 -8.35
CA ILE A 118 -12.62 1.37 -8.38
C ILE A 118 -12.84 0.39 -7.22
N TRP A 119 -11.79 -0.32 -6.79
CA TRP A 119 -11.89 -1.27 -5.69
C TRP A 119 -12.20 -0.59 -4.36
N ASP A 120 -11.55 0.52 -4.04
CA ASP A 120 -11.83 1.28 -2.82
C ASP A 120 -13.24 1.86 -2.83
N ARG A 121 -13.69 2.35 -3.99
CA ARG A 121 -15.05 2.89 -4.14
C ARG A 121 -16.11 1.78 -4.00
N LEU A 122 -15.87 0.62 -4.62
CA LEU A 122 -16.79 -0.51 -4.58
C LEU A 122 -16.95 -1.08 -3.16
N PHE A 123 -15.86 -1.10 -2.39
CA PHE A 123 -15.84 -1.69 -1.05
C PHE A 123 -15.92 -0.66 0.10
N GLY A 124 -16.14 0.61 -0.24
CA GLY A 124 -16.39 1.68 0.74
C GLY A 124 -15.17 2.08 1.58
N THR A 125 -13.95 1.91 1.05
CA THR A 125 -12.68 2.26 1.70
C THR A 125 -12.02 3.49 1.08
N PHE A 126 -12.72 4.18 0.18
CA PHE A 126 -12.19 5.39 -0.46
C PHE A 126 -12.27 6.59 0.49
N VAL A 127 -11.14 7.24 0.75
CA VAL A 127 -11.08 8.51 1.49
C VAL A 127 -10.29 9.55 0.71
N GLU A 128 -10.85 10.76 0.61
CA GLU A 128 -10.18 11.88 -0.05
C GLU A 128 -9.23 12.62 0.91
N GLU A 129 -8.07 13.03 0.39
CA GLU A 129 -7.14 13.95 1.06
C GLU A 129 -7.81 15.31 1.30
N ARG A 130 -7.60 15.93 2.47
CA ARG A 130 -8.15 17.24 2.80
C ARG A 130 -7.06 18.21 3.22
N ASP A 131 -7.09 19.41 2.65
CA ASP A 131 -6.16 20.48 3.04
C ASP A 131 -6.34 20.91 4.50
N SER A 132 -7.55 20.73 5.05
CA SER A 132 -7.85 21.01 6.46
C SER A 132 -7.31 19.96 7.44
N ASP A 133 -6.90 18.78 6.95
CA ASP A 133 -6.34 17.68 7.74
C ASP A 133 -5.16 17.07 6.96
N PRO A 134 -4.00 17.77 6.91
CA PRO A 134 -2.85 17.32 6.13
C PRO A 134 -2.32 15.97 6.61
N CYS A 135 -1.83 15.15 5.67
CA CYS A 135 -1.31 13.83 5.98
C CYS A 135 -0.07 13.88 6.89
N GLU A 136 -0.14 13.18 8.03
CA GLU A 136 0.99 12.86 8.89
C GLU A 136 1.43 11.42 8.65
N TYR A 137 2.73 11.14 8.57
CA TYR A 137 3.23 9.81 8.21
C TYR A 137 3.90 9.06 9.38
N GLY A 138 4.12 7.76 9.16
CA GLY A 138 4.67 6.82 10.13
C GLY A 138 3.59 5.89 10.68
N THR A 139 3.97 4.98 11.57
CA THR A 139 3.01 4.13 12.29
C THR A 139 2.48 4.84 13.53
N VAL A 140 1.23 4.53 13.92
CA VAL A 140 0.59 5.04 15.15
C VAL A 140 1.45 4.77 16.40
N LYS A 141 2.08 3.59 16.43
CA LYS A 141 3.15 3.25 17.38
C LYS A 141 4.49 3.35 16.66
N PRO A 142 5.32 4.37 16.92
CA PRO A 142 6.56 4.58 16.17
C PRO A 142 7.55 3.44 16.37
N VAL A 143 8.15 2.99 15.26
CA VAL A 143 9.32 2.11 15.29
C VAL A 143 10.56 3.02 15.25
N ASN A 144 11.15 3.30 16.40
CA ASN A 144 12.28 4.23 16.55
C ASN A 144 13.62 3.59 16.11
N SER A 145 13.65 3.00 14.92
CA SER A 145 14.84 2.33 14.36
C SER A 145 14.83 2.40 12.83
N PHE A 146 16.02 2.45 12.25
CA PHE A 146 16.26 2.32 10.80
C PHE A 146 16.92 0.99 10.43
N ASN A 147 17.22 0.14 11.41
CA ASN A 147 17.84 -1.16 11.16
C ASN A 147 16.79 -2.11 10.56
N PRO A 148 16.98 -2.64 9.34
CA PRO A 148 15.97 -3.45 8.66
C PRO A 148 15.63 -4.75 9.38
N LEU A 149 16.55 -5.29 10.21
CA LEU A 149 16.28 -6.44 11.06
C LEU A 149 15.38 -6.06 12.23
N TRP A 150 15.63 -4.93 12.88
CA TRP A 150 14.82 -4.47 14.01
C TRP A 150 13.44 -3.97 13.61
N VAL A 151 13.31 -3.33 12.44
CA VAL A 151 12.03 -2.80 11.97
C VAL A 151 11.10 -3.92 11.49
N SER A 152 11.64 -5.08 11.10
CA SER A 152 10.89 -6.22 10.58
C SER A 152 10.43 -7.23 11.63
N VAL A 153 10.68 -6.98 12.92
CA VAL A 153 10.41 -7.90 14.05
C VAL A 153 9.47 -7.24 15.06
#